data_AF-A0A1B6C5V0-F1
#
_entry.id   AF-A0A1B6C5V0-F1
#
_cell.length_a   1.000
_cell.length_b   1.000
_cell.length_c   1.000
_cell.angle_alpha   90.00
_cell.angle_beta   90.00
_cell.angle_gamma   90.00
#
_symmetry.space_group_name_H-M   'P 1'
#
loop_
_entity.id
_entity.type
_entity.pdbx_description
1 polymer ?
#
loop_
_entity_poly.entity_id
_entity_poly.type
_entity_poly.pdbx_seq_one_letter_code
_entity_poly.pdbx_strand_id
1 'polypeptide(L)'
;MEMLKQKLCAFFRRRDLPNTLIMLADKHQMASSEDSPVTMKLKKMWLKAPYSEDADSANLGALDVEMDSRDQRDKDQLNIKQRHQLKHRELFLSRQVETLPATHIRGKCSVTLLNETESLLSYLNKDDTFFYCLVFDPSQKTLL
;
A
#
# COMPACT_ATOMS: atom_id res chain seq x y z
N MET A 1 13.14 -23.95 -32.71
CA MET A 1 13.26 -22.72 -31.89
C MET A 1 13.00 -23.11 -30.45
N GLU A 2 13.96 -22.86 -29.56
CA GLU A 2 13.79 -23.12 -28.13
C GLU A 2 13.09 -21.91 -27.49
N MET A 3 12.00 -22.14 -26.75
CA MET A 3 11.28 -21.06 -26.08
C MET A 3 12.05 -20.61 -24.83
N LEU A 4 12.36 -19.31 -24.76
CA LEU A 4 12.99 -18.70 -23.59
C LEU A 4 12.09 -18.85 -22.36
N LYS A 5 12.65 -19.40 -21.27
CA LYS A 5 11.99 -19.55 -19.96
C LYS A 5 12.69 -18.64 -18.96
N GLN A 6 11.93 -18.00 -18.08
CA GLN A 6 12.45 -17.13 -17.04
C GLN A 6 11.98 -17.59 -15.66
N LYS A 7 12.88 -17.54 -14.67
CA LYS A 7 12.54 -17.71 -13.26
C LYS A 7 12.04 -16.38 -12.69
N LEU A 8 10.87 -16.40 -12.07
CA LEU A 8 10.18 -15.22 -11.55
C LEU A 8 9.71 -15.48 -10.13
N CYS A 9 9.84 -14.49 -9.25
CA CYS A 9 9.17 -14.49 -7.94
C CYS A 9 7.70 -14.07 -8.14
N ALA A 10 6.79 -14.76 -7.45
CA ALA A 10 5.37 -14.45 -7.52
C ALA A 10 4.98 -13.31 -6.56
N PHE A 11 4.04 -12.47 -6.99
CA PHE A 11 3.34 -11.51 -6.13
C PHE A 11 1.85 -11.84 -6.13
N PHE A 12 1.22 -11.73 -4.96
CA PHE A 12 -0.19 -12.00 -4.76
C PHE A 12 -0.94 -10.69 -4.53
N ARG A 13 -2.12 -10.53 -5.12
CA ARG A 13 -3.08 -9.50 -4.71
C ARG A 13 -3.89 -10.01 -3.53
N ARG A 14 -4.59 -9.10 -2.86
CA ARG A 14 -5.49 -9.44 -1.75
C ARG A 14 -6.51 -10.53 -2.09
N ARG A 15 -7.08 -10.50 -3.30
CA ARG A 15 -8.04 -11.52 -3.75
C ARG A 15 -7.42 -12.90 -4.04
N ASP A 16 -6.10 -12.97 -4.18
CA ASP A 16 -5.38 -14.20 -4.51
C ASP A 16 -4.97 -14.95 -3.22
N LEU A 17 -5.18 -14.36 -2.03
CA LEU A 17 -4.88 -14.95 -0.73
C LEU A 17 -6.15 -15.44 0.00
N PRO A 18 -6.05 -16.46 0.87
CA PRO A 18 -7.14 -16.87 1.76
C PRO A 18 -7.65 -15.74 2.65
N ASN A 19 -8.97 -15.70 2.90
CA ASN A 19 -9.60 -14.68 3.75
C ASN A 19 -8.97 -14.59 5.15
N THR A 20 -8.52 -15.72 5.72
CA THR A 20 -7.84 -15.75 7.02
C THR A 20 -6.56 -14.92 7.01
N LEU A 21 -5.79 -14.95 5.92
CA LEU A 21 -4.57 -14.16 5.77
C LEU A 21 -4.87 -12.69 5.50
N ILE A 22 -5.93 -12.40 4.77
CA ILE A 22 -6.38 -11.02 4.57
C ILE A 22 -6.78 -10.38 5.89
N MET A 23 -7.52 -11.11 6.73
CA MET A 23 -7.85 -10.64 8.08
C MET A 23 -6.59 -10.43 8.95
N LEU A 24 -5.58 -11.29 8.84
CA LEU A 24 -4.32 -11.11 9.55
C LEU A 24 -3.52 -9.92 9.02
N ALA A 25 -3.50 -9.68 7.71
CA ALA A 25 -2.88 -8.51 7.10
C ALA A 25 -3.54 -7.22 7.61
N ASP A 26 -4.88 -7.17 7.59
CA ASP A 26 -5.64 -6.04 8.13
C ASP A 26 -5.35 -5.85 9.62
N LYS A 27 -5.30 -6.94 10.40
CA LYS A 27 -4.93 -6.88 11.81
C LYS A 27 -3.50 -6.36 11.99
N HIS A 28 -2.52 -6.80 11.20
CA HIS A 28 -1.14 -6.30 11.29
C HIS A 28 -1.07 -4.79 10.99
N GLN A 29 -1.83 -4.33 9.99
CA GLN A 29 -1.97 -2.92 9.65
C GLN A 29 -2.62 -2.09 10.77
N MET A 30 -3.43 -2.72 11.64
CA MET A 30 -4.14 -2.06 12.75
C MET A 30 -3.44 -2.21 14.12
N ALA A 31 -2.75 -3.33 14.36
CA ALA A 31 -2.34 -3.79 15.68
C ALA A 31 -0.88 -3.52 16.05
N SER A 32 -0.03 -3.09 15.12
CA SER A 32 1.35 -2.75 15.46
C SER A 32 1.36 -1.53 16.41
N SER A 33 1.64 -1.79 17.68
CA SER A 33 1.90 -0.80 18.73
C SER A 33 3.29 -0.18 18.60
N GLU A 34 4.11 -0.65 17.66
CA GLU A 34 5.36 0.00 17.31
C GLU A 34 5.09 1.25 16.50
N ASP A 35 5.58 2.39 17.01
CA ASP A 35 5.64 3.70 16.36
C ASP A 35 6.61 3.69 15.15
N SER A 36 6.54 2.65 14.33
CA SER A 36 7.24 2.63 13.05
C SER A 36 6.54 3.61 12.09
N PRO A 37 7.28 4.42 11.35
CA PRO A 37 6.71 5.30 10.33
C PRO A 37 5.90 4.53 9.27
N VAL A 38 6.23 3.27 8.95
CA VAL A 38 5.41 2.42 8.05
C VAL A 38 4.02 2.20 8.64
N THR A 39 3.97 1.81 9.91
CA THR A 39 2.73 1.37 10.55
C THR A 39 1.78 2.55 10.72
N MET A 40 2.30 3.72 11.09
CA MET A 40 1.52 4.95 11.17
C MET A 40 0.97 5.37 9.81
N LYS A 41 1.76 5.22 8.74
CA LYS A 41 1.37 5.54 7.37
C LYS A 41 0.30 4.59 6.83
N LEU A 42 0.46 3.29 7.08
CA LEU A 42 -0.57 2.29 6.76
C LEU A 42 -1.84 2.58 7.56
N LYS A 43 -1.76 2.82 8.88
CA LYS A 43 -2.93 3.18 9.68
C LYS A 43 -3.68 4.38 9.10
N LYS A 44 -2.96 5.46 8.72
CA LYS A 44 -3.55 6.64 8.07
C LYS A 44 -4.21 6.31 6.73
N MET A 45 -3.63 5.39 5.96
CA MET A 45 -4.14 4.92 4.68
C MET A 45 -5.45 4.10 4.83
N TRP A 46 -5.55 3.27 5.86
CA TRP A 46 -6.61 2.26 6.01
C TRP A 46 -7.73 2.62 6.99
N LEU A 47 -7.46 3.36 8.07
CA LEU A 47 -8.44 3.58 9.16
C LEU A 47 -9.52 4.61 8.84
N LYS A 48 -9.35 5.45 7.81
CA LYS A 48 -10.25 6.59 7.63
C LYS A 48 -11.24 6.34 6.48
N ALA A 49 -12.48 5.97 6.81
CA ALA A 49 -13.74 6.34 6.13
C ALA A 49 -14.95 5.60 6.78
N PRO A 50 -16.18 6.15 6.79
CA PRO A 50 -16.61 7.53 7.06
C PRO A 50 -17.74 7.61 8.13
N TYR A 51 -17.82 8.71 8.89
CA TYR A 51 -19.03 9.28 9.53
C TYR A 51 -18.60 10.64 10.15
N SER A 52 -19.16 11.83 9.88
CA SER A 52 -20.48 12.24 9.42
C SER A 52 -20.40 13.42 8.44
N GLU A 53 -21.54 13.68 7.81
CA GLU A 53 -21.84 14.73 6.82
C GLU A 53 -21.77 16.17 7.39
N ASP A 54 -21.70 17.10 6.44
CA ASP A 54 -21.99 18.54 6.54
C ASP A 54 -21.03 19.46 7.31
N ALA A 55 -20.17 20.14 6.55
CA ALA A 55 -20.06 21.59 6.65
C ALA A 55 -19.41 22.14 5.37
N ASP A 56 -20.24 22.82 4.60
CA ASP A 56 -19.81 23.84 3.65
C ASP A 56 -18.74 24.76 4.27
N SER A 57 -17.84 25.18 3.40
CA SER A 57 -17.02 26.39 3.47
C SER A 57 -17.37 27.39 4.60
N ALA A 58 -16.51 27.52 5.63
CA ALA A 58 -16.28 28.81 6.31
C ALA A 58 -15.01 28.80 7.16
N ASN A 59 -14.10 29.69 6.78
CA ASN A 59 -13.00 30.23 7.56
C ASN A 59 -13.51 31.04 8.78
N LEU A 60 -12.92 30.87 9.96
CA LEU A 60 -12.85 31.85 11.07
C LEU A 60 -11.74 31.35 12.03
N GLY A 61 -10.50 31.88 11.99
CA GLY A 61 -10.02 33.06 12.73
C GLY A 61 -9.91 32.77 14.24
N ALA A 62 -8.83 32.97 15.00
CA ALA A 62 -7.53 33.59 14.84
C ALA A 62 -6.69 33.19 16.08
N LEU A 63 -5.35 33.20 15.97
CA LEU A 63 -4.39 33.79 16.93
C LEU A 63 -2.98 33.44 16.43
N ASP A 64 -2.29 34.48 15.99
CA ASP A 64 -0.91 34.49 15.52
C ASP A 64 0.06 34.14 16.66
N VAL A 65 0.73 32.99 16.56
CA VAL A 65 2.09 32.76 17.10
C VAL A 65 2.81 31.74 16.21
N GLU A 66 3.74 32.30 15.44
CA GLU A 66 4.95 31.72 14.86
C GLU A 66 4.90 30.60 13.78
N MET A 67 5.71 30.90 12.77
CA MET A 67 5.90 30.29 11.46
C MET A 67 6.85 29.09 11.57
N ASP A 68 6.64 28.11 10.69
CA ASP A 68 7.60 27.06 10.27
C ASP A 68 7.53 25.66 10.93
N SER A 69 6.37 24.98 10.85
CA SER A 69 6.27 23.51 11.04
C SER A 69 4.97 22.84 10.53
N ARG A 70 4.07 23.55 9.81
CA ARG A 70 2.73 23.01 9.47
C ARG A 70 2.60 22.43 8.06
N ASP A 71 3.62 22.48 7.22
CA ASP A 71 3.49 22.20 5.78
C ASP A 71 3.71 20.72 5.38
N GLN A 72 3.95 19.84 6.35
CA GLN A 72 4.17 18.40 6.13
C GLN A 72 2.96 17.51 6.44
N ARG A 73 1.93 18.02 7.12
CA ARG A 73 0.79 17.19 7.55
C ARG A 73 -0.28 16.97 6.47
N ASP A 74 -0.34 17.83 5.46
CA ASP A 74 -1.37 17.80 4.40
C ASP A 74 -1.00 17.02 3.13
N LYS A 75 0.28 16.74 2.89
CA LYS A 75 0.74 16.00 1.69
C LYS A 75 0.28 14.53 1.65
N ASP A 76 -0.24 14.01 2.76
CA ASP A 76 -0.70 12.62 2.89
C ASP A 76 -2.21 12.50 3.16
N GLN A 77 -2.99 13.57 2.97
CA GLN A 77 -4.45 13.45 3.00
C GLN A 77 -4.96 12.83 1.70
N LEU A 78 -5.23 11.52 1.75
CA LEU A 78 -5.85 10.79 0.64
C LEU A 78 -7.38 10.82 0.75
N ASN A 79 -8.06 11.12 -0.37
CA ASN A 79 -9.51 10.95 -0.47
C ASN A 79 -9.89 9.45 -0.44
N ILE A 80 -11.17 9.13 -0.18
CA ILE A 80 -11.72 7.76 -0.17
C ILE A 80 -11.37 7.00 -1.46
N LYS A 81 -11.55 7.64 -2.63
CA LYS A 81 -11.20 7.05 -3.93
C LYS A 81 -9.71 6.71 -4.04
N GLN A 82 -8.85 7.61 -3.61
CA GLN A 82 -7.39 7.44 -3.64
C GLN A 82 -6.94 6.33 -2.69
N ARG A 83 -7.50 6.25 -1.48
CA ARG A 83 -7.25 5.15 -0.54
C ARG A 83 -7.64 3.80 -1.12
N HIS A 84 -8.80 3.74 -1.76
CA HIS A 84 -9.26 2.52 -2.42
C HIS A 84 -8.32 2.12 -3.57
N GLN A 85 -7.90 3.06 -4.41
CA GLN A 85 -6.92 2.79 -5.47
C GLN A 85 -5.59 2.31 -4.91
N LEU A 86 -5.12 2.92 -3.82
CA LEU A 86 -3.87 2.56 -3.18
C LEU A 86 -3.91 1.16 -2.55
N LYS A 87 -5.07 0.76 -1.99
CA LYS A 87 -5.34 -0.63 -1.54
C LYS A 87 -5.11 -1.64 -2.66
N HIS A 88 -5.46 -1.31 -3.90
CA HIS A 88 -5.27 -2.20 -5.05
C HIS A 88 -3.83 -2.24 -5.57
N ARG A 89 -2.99 -1.27 -5.16
CA ARG A 89 -1.56 -1.24 -5.49
C ARG A 89 -0.70 -2.01 -4.48
N GLU A 90 -1.28 -2.45 -3.37
CA GLU A 90 -0.64 -3.34 -2.41
C GLU A 90 -0.56 -4.78 -2.96
N LEU A 91 0.65 -5.34 -2.93
CA LEU A 91 0.96 -6.72 -3.27
C LEU A 91 1.62 -7.43 -2.08
N PHE A 92 1.60 -8.76 -2.11
CA PHE A 92 2.28 -9.63 -1.14
C PHE A 92 3.37 -10.41 -1.86
N LEU A 93 4.63 -10.21 -1.46
CA LEU A 93 5.77 -10.89 -2.06
C LEU A 93 5.76 -12.36 -1.63
N SER A 94 5.80 -13.29 -2.58
CA SER A 94 5.97 -14.71 -2.26
C SER A 94 7.42 -15.15 -2.39
N ARG A 95 7.83 -16.07 -1.52
CA ARG A 95 9.11 -16.79 -1.64
C ARG A 95 9.10 -17.85 -2.75
N GLN A 96 7.93 -18.13 -3.33
CA GLN A 96 7.79 -19.09 -4.42
C GLN A 96 8.36 -18.53 -5.72
N VAL A 97 9.26 -19.32 -6.31
CA VAL A 97 9.84 -19.06 -7.63
C VAL A 97 9.16 -19.98 -8.63
N GLU A 98 8.65 -19.39 -9.70
CA GLU A 98 8.01 -20.10 -10.80
C GLU A 98 8.81 -19.91 -12.09
N THR A 99 8.70 -20.89 -12.99
CA THR A 99 9.34 -20.81 -14.31
C THR A 99 8.25 -20.71 -15.37
N LEU A 100 8.17 -19.57 -16.03
CA LEU A 100 7.19 -19.32 -17.08
C LEU A 100 7.87 -19.00 -18.42
N PRO A 101 7.25 -19.36 -19.55
CA PRO A 101 7.68 -18.89 -20.86
C PRO A 101 7.65 -17.37 -20.93
N ALA A 102 8.67 -16.76 -21.56
CA ALA A 102 8.76 -15.31 -21.74
C ALA A 102 7.56 -14.72 -22.49
N THR A 103 6.84 -15.53 -23.27
CA THR A 103 5.61 -15.15 -23.99
C THR A 103 4.44 -14.76 -23.07
N HIS A 104 4.48 -15.11 -21.78
CA HIS A 104 3.46 -14.68 -20.82
C HIS A 104 3.62 -13.23 -20.37
N ILE A 105 4.78 -12.60 -20.63
CA ILE A 105 5.03 -11.23 -20.22
C ILE A 105 4.27 -10.28 -21.16
N ARG A 106 3.36 -9.48 -20.59
CA ARG A 106 2.52 -8.51 -21.33
C ARG A 106 2.95 -7.06 -21.17
N GLY A 107 3.81 -6.78 -20.19
CA GLY A 107 4.25 -5.42 -19.87
C GLY A 107 5.25 -5.43 -18.71
N LYS A 108 5.79 -4.25 -18.41
CA LYS A 108 6.71 -4.01 -17.31
C LYS A 108 5.99 -3.18 -16.24
N CYS A 109 6.16 -3.55 -14.99
CA CYS A 109 5.72 -2.75 -13.84
C CYS A 109 6.87 -2.54 -12.86
N SER A 110 6.69 -1.61 -11.93
CA SER A 110 7.61 -1.35 -10.84
C SER A 110 6.97 -1.80 -9.53
N VAL A 111 7.68 -2.64 -8.79
CA VAL A 111 7.26 -3.10 -7.47
C VAL A 111 8.39 -2.79 -6.50
N THR A 112 8.10 -2.02 -5.45
CA THR A 112 9.08 -1.63 -4.43
C THR A 112 8.59 -1.97 -3.03
N LEU A 113 9.50 -2.07 -2.07
CA LEU A 113 9.12 -2.06 -0.67
C LEU A 113 8.46 -0.71 -0.37
N LEU A 114 7.41 -0.69 0.45
CA LEU A 114 6.78 0.57 0.85
C LEU A 114 7.83 1.50 1.50
N ASN A 115 8.07 2.65 0.87
CA ASN A 115 9.03 3.62 1.35
C ASN A 115 8.35 4.54 2.39
N GLU A 116 8.89 4.51 3.60
CA GLU A 116 8.44 5.33 4.73
C GLU A 116 8.54 6.83 4.42
N THR A 117 9.55 7.24 3.66
CA THR A 117 9.86 8.65 3.38
C THR A 117 9.11 9.24 2.18
N GLU A 118 8.60 8.42 1.26
CA GLU A 118 7.92 8.90 0.04
C GLU A 118 6.42 9.13 0.25
N SER A 119 5.85 10.24 -0.22
CA SER A 119 4.39 10.46 -0.11
C SER A 119 3.58 9.34 -0.77
N LEU A 120 2.44 8.97 -0.17
CA LEU A 120 1.54 7.95 -0.73
C LEU A 120 0.98 8.33 -2.11
N LEU A 121 0.91 9.63 -2.44
CA LEU A 121 0.49 10.10 -3.75
C LEU A 121 1.48 9.74 -4.86
N SER A 122 2.77 9.57 -4.57
CA SER A 122 3.78 9.17 -5.57
C SER A 122 3.44 7.81 -6.18
N TYR A 123 2.90 6.91 -5.34
CA TYR A 123 2.42 5.59 -5.73
C TYR A 123 1.14 5.64 -6.54
N LEU A 124 0.36 6.71 -6.52
CA LEU A 124 -0.86 6.87 -7.34
C LEU A 124 -0.59 7.59 -8.66
N ASN A 125 0.39 8.49 -8.69
CA ASN A 125 0.74 9.31 -9.86
C ASN A 125 1.34 8.49 -11.02
N LYS A 126 1.65 7.20 -10.82
CA LYS A 126 2.28 6.32 -11.81
C LYS A 126 1.50 5.01 -11.94
N ASP A 127 0.79 4.77 -13.03
CA ASP A 127 -0.15 3.62 -13.14
C ASP A 127 0.48 2.24 -12.95
N ASP A 128 1.75 2.05 -13.32
CA ASP A 128 2.46 0.77 -13.23
C ASP A 128 3.31 0.60 -11.95
N THR A 129 2.98 1.33 -10.87
CA THR A 129 3.73 1.25 -9.60
C THR A 129 2.91 0.56 -8.51
N PHE A 130 3.51 -0.47 -7.92
CA PHE A 130 2.97 -1.27 -6.83
C PHE A 130 3.93 -1.26 -5.65
N PHE A 131 3.42 -1.60 -4.48
CA PHE A 131 4.24 -1.76 -3.28
C PHE A 131 3.88 -3.02 -2.52
N TYR A 132 4.81 -3.52 -1.72
CA TYR A 132 4.56 -4.59 -0.76
C TYR A 132 5.06 -4.17 0.63
N CYS A 133 4.38 -4.67 1.65
CA CYS A 133 4.79 -4.50 3.05
C CYS A 133 4.99 -5.84 3.76
N LEU A 134 4.38 -6.90 3.24
CA LEU A 134 4.34 -8.22 3.84
C LEU A 134 4.80 -9.28 2.85
N VAL A 135 5.43 -10.32 3.38
CA VAL A 135 5.89 -11.49 2.64
C VAL A 135 4.93 -12.65 2.93
N PHE A 136 4.40 -13.25 1.88
CA PHE A 136 3.58 -14.45 1.97
C PHE A 136 4.44 -15.72 1.85
N ASP A 137 4.40 -16.57 2.88
CA ASP A 137 4.95 -17.92 2.80
C ASP A 137 3.87 -18.92 2.37
N PRO A 138 3.93 -19.46 1.14
CA PRO A 138 2.95 -20.43 0.66
C PRO A 138 3.04 -21.78 1.37
N SER A 139 4.20 -22.15 1.93
CA SER A 139 4.40 -23.44 2.61
C SER A 139 3.70 -23.46 3.95
N GLN A 140 3.85 -22.38 4.72
CA GLN A 140 3.27 -22.23 6.05
C GLN A 140 1.89 -21.58 6.02
N LYS A 141 1.51 -20.98 4.89
CA LYS A 141 0.33 -20.12 4.74
C LYS A 141 0.34 -19.02 5.81
N THR A 142 1.42 -18.25 5.86
CA THR A 142 1.61 -17.16 6.84
C THR A 142 2.02 -15.87 6.14
N LEU A 143 1.81 -14.74 6.84
CA LEU A 143 2.30 -13.43 6.44
C LEU A 143 3.40 -13.02 7.42
N LEU A 144 4.51 -12.51 6.87
CA LEU A 144 5.70 -12.04 7.59
C LEU A 144 5.92 -10.56 7.31
#